data_AF-A0A3B8KZ63-F1
#
_entry.id   AF-A0A3B8KZ63-F1
#
_cell.length_a   1.000
_cell.length_b   1.000
_cell.length_c   1.000
_cell.angle_alpha   90.00
_cell.angle_beta   90.00
_cell.angle_gamma   90.00
#
_symmetry.space_group_name_H-M   'P 1'
#
loop_
_entity.id
_entity.type
_entity.pdbx_description
1 polymer ?
#
loop_
_entity_poly.entity_id
_entity_poly.type
_entity_poly.pdbx_seq_one_letter_code
_entity_poly.pdbx_strand_id
1 'polypeptide(L)'
;MTQHGFYGPLERIDDCLWRIPRSYKPEMRVDGLIFASDVLMEHIRSDRAPEQVANVATLPGIQLASLAMPDIHWGYGFTIGGVCATDPERGGVISPGGVGYDINCGVRLIRSTIREEQLAPHLVRLVEDLFATVPAGAGRSGPYRFDRGELHDLMERGPQSLISRGLATEEDIEMTEARGCLPGADPGRVSEKALARGANQC
;
A
#
# COMPACT_ATOMS: atom_id res chain seq x y z
N MET A 1 -22.02 0.19 -24.64
CA MET A 1 -22.45 -0.71 -23.56
C MET A 1 -21.34 -0.75 -22.52
N THR A 2 -21.50 -0.07 -21.39
CA THR A 2 -20.53 -0.12 -20.29
C THR A 2 -20.61 -1.50 -19.64
N GLN A 3 -19.63 -2.35 -19.89
CA GLN A 3 -19.49 -3.62 -19.16
C GLN A 3 -19.25 -3.28 -17.69
N HIS A 4 -20.13 -3.77 -16.80
CA HIS A 4 -20.04 -3.49 -15.37
C HIS A 4 -19.11 -4.45 -14.62
N GLY A 5 -18.89 -5.68 -15.09
CA GLY A 5 -18.01 -6.67 -14.46
C GLY A 5 -17.06 -7.38 -15.42
N PHE A 6 -16.35 -8.38 -14.91
CA PHE A 6 -15.39 -9.20 -15.67
C PHE A 6 -16.04 -10.44 -16.26
N TYR A 7 -15.93 -10.59 -17.58
CA TYR A 7 -16.49 -11.70 -18.35
C TYR A 7 -15.43 -12.61 -18.98
N GLY A 8 -14.14 -12.38 -18.65
CA GLY A 8 -13.06 -13.25 -19.08
C GLY A 8 -13.06 -14.62 -18.39
N PRO A 9 -12.15 -15.51 -18.80
CA PRO A 9 -11.99 -16.83 -18.21
C PRO A 9 -11.50 -16.72 -16.76
N LEU A 10 -12.14 -17.49 -15.88
CA LEU A 10 -11.73 -17.73 -14.50
C LEU A 10 -11.78 -19.24 -14.28
N GLU A 11 -10.61 -19.84 -14.13
CA GLU A 11 -10.44 -21.27 -13.91
C GLU A 11 -10.17 -21.51 -12.44
N ARG A 12 -11.02 -22.28 -11.75
CA ARG A 12 -10.76 -22.66 -10.37
C ARG A 12 -9.58 -23.63 -10.31
N ILE A 13 -8.57 -23.30 -9.50
CA ILE A 13 -7.41 -24.17 -9.23
C ILE A 13 -7.65 -24.94 -7.92
N ASP A 14 -8.08 -24.25 -6.86
CA ASP A 14 -8.44 -24.86 -5.57
C ASP A 14 -9.64 -24.13 -4.91
N ASP A 15 -9.85 -24.31 -3.61
CA ASP A 15 -10.97 -23.69 -2.87
C ASP A 15 -10.87 -22.16 -2.71
N CYS A 16 -9.67 -21.61 -2.82
CA CYS A 16 -9.37 -20.21 -2.60
C CYS A 16 -8.49 -19.60 -3.71
N LEU A 17 -8.29 -20.27 -4.85
CA LEU A 17 -7.39 -19.85 -5.92
C LEU A 17 -8.03 -20.02 -7.29
N TRP A 18 -8.01 -18.93 -8.05
CA TRP A 18 -8.54 -18.83 -9.39
C TRP A 18 -7.47 -18.33 -10.35
N ARG A 19 -7.50 -18.83 -11.58
CA ARG A 19 -6.58 -18.46 -12.66
C ARG A 19 -7.30 -17.75 -13.78
N ILE A 20 -6.73 -16.62 -14.20
CA ILE A 20 -6.91 -16.07 -15.54
C ILE A 20 -5.78 -16.66 -16.39
N PRO A 21 -6.08 -17.62 -17.29
CA PRO A 21 -5.05 -18.26 -18.09
C PRO A 21 -4.34 -17.24 -18.97
N ARG A 22 -3.02 -17.37 -19.14
CA ARG A 22 -2.19 -16.54 -20.02
C ARG A 22 -2.77 -16.46 -21.44
N SER A 23 -3.42 -17.51 -21.91
CA SER A 23 -4.06 -17.54 -23.23
C SER A 23 -5.25 -16.58 -23.38
N TYR A 24 -5.74 -15.98 -22.29
CA TYR A 24 -6.84 -15.02 -22.35
C TYR A 24 -6.52 -13.82 -23.25
N LYS A 25 -5.27 -13.31 -23.19
CA LYS A 25 -4.80 -12.23 -24.04
C LYS A 25 -3.44 -12.57 -24.67
N PRO A 26 -3.25 -12.35 -25.97
CA PRO A 26 -1.96 -12.64 -26.64
C PRO A 26 -0.75 -11.99 -25.98
N GLU A 27 -0.93 -10.82 -25.37
CA GLU A 27 0.12 -10.02 -24.74
C GLU A 27 0.51 -10.51 -23.34
N MET A 28 -0.30 -11.38 -22.72
CA MET A 28 0.03 -11.93 -21.40
C MET A 28 1.28 -12.80 -21.48
N ARG A 29 2.21 -12.54 -20.57
CA ARG A 29 3.49 -13.23 -20.45
C ARG A 29 3.42 -14.36 -19.42
N VAL A 30 2.56 -14.20 -18.42
CA VAL A 30 2.30 -15.13 -17.33
C VAL A 30 0.80 -15.26 -17.08
N ASP A 31 0.39 -16.21 -16.25
CA ASP A 31 -0.99 -16.33 -15.77
C ASP A 31 -1.33 -15.18 -14.80
N GLY A 32 -2.62 -14.86 -14.67
CA GLY A 32 -3.15 -14.10 -13.54
C GLY A 32 -3.68 -15.06 -12.48
N LEU A 33 -3.40 -14.80 -11.20
CA LEU A 33 -3.88 -15.61 -10.07
C LEU A 33 -4.61 -14.73 -9.06
N ILE A 34 -5.82 -15.12 -8.70
CA ILE A 34 -6.67 -14.41 -7.74
C ILE A 34 -6.96 -15.34 -6.57
N PHE A 35 -6.56 -14.91 -5.38
CA PHE A 35 -6.87 -15.63 -4.14
C PHE A 35 -8.24 -15.18 -3.64
N ALA A 36 -9.24 -16.05 -3.68
CA ALA A 36 -10.59 -15.75 -3.21
C ALA A 36 -11.42 -17.03 -3.05
N SER A 37 -12.25 -17.08 -2.01
CA SER A 37 -13.31 -18.08 -1.89
C SER A 37 -14.38 -17.88 -2.97
N ASP A 38 -15.24 -18.90 -3.18
CA ASP A 38 -16.37 -18.80 -4.11
C ASP A 38 -17.24 -17.55 -3.85
N VAL A 39 -17.54 -17.26 -2.58
CA VAL A 39 -18.34 -16.09 -2.17
C VAL A 39 -17.69 -14.77 -2.57
N LEU A 40 -16.39 -14.64 -2.31
CA LEU A 40 -15.66 -13.42 -2.70
C LEU A 40 -15.58 -13.29 -4.22
N MET A 41 -15.42 -14.41 -4.93
CA MET A 41 -15.30 -14.41 -6.39
C MET A 41 -16.58 -13.92 -7.08
N GLU A 42 -17.77 -14.17 -6.52
CA GLU A 42 -19.03 -13.60 -7.03
C GLU A 42 -18.99 -12.06 -7.03
N HIS A 43 -18.50 -11.46 -5.96
CA HIS A 43 -18.33 -10.01 -5.84
C HIS A 43 -17.21 -9.49 -6.75
N ILE A 44 -16.06 -10.13 -6.76
CA ILE A 44 -14.89 -9.74 -7.58
C ILE A 44 -15.25 -9.74 -9.07
N ARG A 45 -16.04 -10.73 -9.52
CA ARG A 45 -16.49 -10.81 -10.91
C ARG A 45 -17.45 -9.68 -11.30
N SER A 46 -18.14 -9.08 -10.35
CA SER A 46 -19.01 -7.93 -10.59
C SER A 46 -18.23 -6.62 -10.82
N ASP A 47 -16.93 -6.59 -10.51
CA ASP A 47 -15.97 -5.53 -10.83
C ASP A 47 -15.15 -5.91 -12.09
N ARG A 48 -14.48 -4.93 -12.70
CA ARG A 48 -13.48 -5.09 -13.74
C ARG A 48 -12.06 -5.27 -13.20
N ALA A 49 -11.85 -5.29 -11.89
CA ALA A 49 -10.52 -5.51 -11.30
C ALA A 49 -9.75 -6.72 -11.87
N PRO A 50 -10.38 -7.90 -12.15
CA PRO A 50 -9.67 -9.02 -12.77
C PRO A 50 -9.05 -8.68 -14.16
N GLU A 51 -9.62 -7.72 -14.88
CA GLU A 51 -9.04 -7.23 -16.14
C GLU A 51 -7.70 -6.52 -15.92
N GLN A 52 -7.54 -5.82 -14.80
CA GLN A 52 -6.28 -5.20 -14.42
C GLN A 52 -5.24 -6.26 -14.04
N VAL A 53 -5.64 -7.37 -13.41
CA VAL A 53 -4.74 -8.53 -13.18
C VAL A 53 -4.21 -9.06 -14.52
N ALA A 54 -5.09 -9.23 -15.51
CA ALA A 54 -4.70 -9.64 -16.86
C ALA A 54 -3.80 -8.62 -17.56
N ASN A 55 -4.03 -7.31 -17.37
CA ASN A 55 -3.18 -6.26 -17.93
C ASN A 55 -1.78 -6.26 -17.31
N VAL A 56 -1.68 -6.41 -15.98
CA VAL A 56 -0.39 -6.49 -15.28
C VAL A 56 0.41 -7.71 -15.73
N ALA A 57 -0.26 -8.83 -16.05
CA ALA A 57 0.37 -10.02 -16.62
C ALA A 57 1.06 -9.80 -17.98
N THR A 58 0.89 -8.64 -18.63
CA THR A 58 1.56 -8.27 -19.89
C THR A 58 2.90 -7.56 -19.68
N LEU A 59 3.23 -7.13 -18.45
CA LEU A 59 4.37 -6.26 -18.18
C LEU A 59 5.71 -6.94 -18.51
N PRO A 60 6.65 -6.24 -19.18
CA PRO A 60 7.99 -6.76 -19.43
C PRO A 60 8.68 -7.18 -18.13
N GLY A 61 9.38 -8.32 -18.19
CA GLY A 61 10.10 -8.87 -17.06
C GLY A 61 9.23 -9.38 -15.90
N ILE A 62 7.90 -9.43 -16.00
CA ILE A 62 7.05 -10.02 -14.94
C ILE A 62 7.43 -11.48 -14.66
N GLN A 63 7.48 -11.82 -13.38
CA GLN A 63 7.86 -13.14 -12.88
C GLN A 63 6.63 -13.92 -12.42
N LEU A 64 6.61 -15.22 -12.74
CA LEU A 64 5.66 -16.23 -12.26
C LEU A 64 4.18 -15.98 -12.60
N ALA A 65 3.56 -14.94 -12.05
CA ALA A 65 2.15 -14.60 -12.22
C ALA A 65 1.89 -13.13 -11.84
N SER A 66 0.78 -12.59 -12.36
CA SER A 66 0.15 -11.37 -11.81
C SER A 66 -0.82 -11.80 -10.70
N LEU A 67 -0.58 -11.37 -9.47
CA LEU A 67 -1.33 -11.84 -8.31
C LEU A 67 -2.35 -10.80 -7.84
N ALA A 68 -3.45 -11.27 -7.28
CA ALA A 68 -4.43 -10.45 -6.58
C ALA A 68 -4.90 -11.12 -5.29
N MET A 69 -4.93 -10.33 -4.22
CA MET A 69 -5.38 -10.72 -2.89
C MET A 69 -6.93 -10.75 -2.80
N PRO A 70 -7.51 -11.37 -1.76
CA PRO A 70 -8.96 -11.54 -1.64
C PRO A 70 -9.78 -10.25 -1.56
N ASP A 71 -9.15 -9.13 -1.24
CA ASP A 71 -9.72 -7.79 -1.16
C ASP A 71 -9.54 -6.98 -2.47
N ILE A 72 -9.18 -7.64 -3.57
CA ILE A 72 -9.05 -7.06 -4.90
C ILE A 72 -10.26 -6.19 -5.30
N HIS A 73 -9.95 -4.99 -5.77
CA HIS A 73 -10.92 -4.10 -6.40
C HIS A 73 -10.23 -3.13 -7.37
N TRP A 74 -11.04 -2.42 -8.16
CA TRP A 74 -10.58 -1.52 -9.20
C TRP A 74 -9.60 -0.46 -8.68
N GLY A 75 -8.41 -0.42 -9.27
CA GLY A 75 -7.36 0.56 -8.97
C GLY A 75 -6.95 1.40 -10.19
N TYR A 76 -5.75 1.99 -10.11
CA TYR A 76 -5.20 2.84 -11.18
C TYR A 76 -4.14 2.06 -11.97
N GLY A 77 -4.56 1.38 -13.04
CA GLY A 77 -3.71 0.53 -13.88
C GLY A 77 -3.51 -0.86 -13.28
N PHE A 78 -3.08 -0.93 -12.02
CA PHE A 78 -3.09 -2.14 -11.21
C PHE A 78 -4.36 -2.17 -10.33
N THR A 79 -4.73 -3.34 -9.85
CA THR A 79 -5.75 -3.48 -8.82
C THR A 79 -5.20 -3.04 -7.47
N ILE A 80 -6.07 -2.53 -6.59
CA ILE A 80 -5.77 -2.57 -5.16
C ILE A 80 -5.78 -4.04 -4.73
N GLY A 81 -4.90 -4.41 -3.79
CA GLY A 81 -4.64 -5.82 -3.44
C GLY A 81 -3.83 -6.59 -4.50
N GLY A 82 -3.26 -5.91 -5.50
CA GLY A 82 -2.42 -6.53 -6.52
C GLY A 82 -0.97 -6.75 -6.04
N VAL A 83 -0.33 -7.84 -6.47
CA VAL A 83 1.11 -8.08 -6.28
C VAL A 83 1.76 -8.49 -7.60
N CYS A 84 2.89 -7.89 -7.92
CA CYS A 84 3.66 -8.15 -9.13
C CYS A 84 5.15 -8.02 -8.83
N ALA A 85 5.93 -8.99 -9.30
CA ALA A 85 7.39 -8.91 -9.30
C ALA A 85 7.89 -8.82 -10.73
N THR A 86 8.78 -7.86 -11.00
CA THR A 86 9.46 -7.72 -12.29
C THR A 86 10.97 -7.86 -12.10
N ASP A 87 11.64 -8.50 -13.05
CA ASP A 87 13.08 -8.76 -13.02
C ASP A 87 13.81 -7.69 -13.87
N PRO A 88 14.60 -6.77 -13.25
CA PRO A 88 15.33 -5.74 -13.98
C PRO A 88 16.27 -6.28 -15.07
N GLU A 89 16.88 -7.44 -14.86
CA GLU A 89 17.81 -8.05 -15.82
C GLU A 89 17.07 -8.58 -17.07
N ARG A 90 15.76 -8.81 -16.95
CA ARG A 90 14.88 -9.23 -18.06
C ARG A 90 14.04 -8.08 -18.62
N GLY A 91 14.49 -6.85 -18.42
CA GLY A 91 13.76 -5.66 -18.86
C GLY A 91 12.53 -5.35 -18.00
N GLY A 92 12.57 -5.76 -16.73
CA GLY A 92 11.54 -5.49 -15.73
C GLY A 92 11.27 -4.00 -15.57
N VAL A 93 10.00 -3.66 -15.50
CA VAL A 93 9.55 -2.27 -15.36
C VAL A 93 9.14 -1.96 -13.94
N ILE A 94 9.25 -0.69 -13.56
CA ILE A 94 8.59 -0.11 -12.39
C ILE A 94 7.40 0.73 -12.86
N SER A 95 6.26 0.58 -12.22
CA SER A 95 5.05 1.36 -12.51
C SER A 95 4.54 2.02 -11.23
N PRO A 96 4.47 3.36 -11.15
CA PRO A 96 3.89 4.05 -10.01
C PRO A 96 2.45 3.59 -9.69
N GLY A 97 1.66 3.24 -10.72
CA GLY A 97 0.31 2.71 -10.55
C GLY A 97 0.25 1.36 -9.84
N GLY A 98 1.36 0.59 -9.84
CA GLY A 98 1.48 -0.66 -9.09
C GLY A 98 1.92 -0.49 -7.63
N VAL A 99 2.34 0.73 -7.25
CA VAL A 99 2.63 1.09 -5.84
C VAL A 99 1.43 1.80 -5.22
N GLY A 100 0.82 2.74 -5.96
CA GLY A 100 -0.28 3.56 -5.49
C GLY A 100 0.12 5.03 -5.27
N TYR A 101 -0.88 5.90 -5.16
CA TYR A 101 -0.67 7.34 -4.96
C TYR A 101 -0.17 7.67 -3.56
N ASP A 102 -0.67 6.95 -2.54
CA ASP A 102 -0.28 7.11 -1.14
C ASP A 102 0.84 6.12 -0.83
N ILE A 103 2.06 6.51 -1.22
CA ILE A 103 3.25 5.68 -1.10
C ILE A 103 3.51 5.38 0.37
N ASN A 104 3.66 4.09 0.70
CA ASN A 104 3.86 3.62 2.07
C ASN A 104 2.67 3.88 3.01
N CYS A 105 1.45 4.02 2.48
CA CYS A 105 0.25 3.85 3.31
C CYS A 105 0.34 2.48 4.01
N GLY A 106 0.19 2.50 5.32
CA GLY A 106 0.53 1.34 6.15
C GLY A 106 -0.11 1.41 7.52
N VAL A 107 0.18 0.39 8.32
CA VAL A 107 -0.39 0.22 9.65
C VAL A 107 0.73 0.09 10.67
N ARG A 108 0.61 0.82 11.77
CA ARG A 108 1.43 0.63 12.97
C ARG A 108 0.54 0.15 14.10
N LEU A 109 0.96 -0.92 14.78
CA LEU A 109 0.29 -1.45 15.96
C LEU A 109 1.14 -1.16 17.19
N ILE A 110 0.57 -0.47 18.18
CA ILE A 110 1.20 -0.21 19.47
C ILE A 110 0.52 -1.10 20.53
N ARG A 111 1.32 -1.85 21.27
CA ARG A 111 0.86 -2.68 22.39
C ARG A 111 0.98 -1.91 23.69
N SER A 112 -0.03 -2.04 24.56
CA SER A 112 0.07 -1.66 25.97
C SER A 112 -0.10 -2.88 26.87
N THR A 113 0.20 -2.72 28.16
CA THR A 113 -0.10 -3.71 29.20
C THR A 113 -1.50 -3.53 29.82
N ILE A 114 -2.27 -2.53 29.36
CA ILE A 114 -3.60 -2.21 29.88
C ILE A 114 -4.59 -3.24 29.35
N ARG A 115 -5.36 -3.86 30.25
CA ARG A 115 -6.40 -4.82 29.88
C ARG A 115 -7.72 -4.12 29.53
N GLU A 116 -8.57 -4.81 28.80
CA GLU A 116 -9.87 -4.28 28.35
C GLU A 116 -10.72 -3.80 29.53
N GLU A 117 -10.78 -4.56 30.62
CA GLU A 117 -11.61 -4.24 31.79
C GLU A 117 -11.15 -2.96 32.49
N GLN A 118 -9.85 -2.64 32.40
CA GLN A 118 -9.27 -1.41 32.93
C GLN A 118 -9.51 -0.22 31.98
N LEU A 119 -9.55 -0.47 30.68
CA LEU A 119 -9.77 0.55 29.66
C LEU A 119 -11.25 0.92 29.51
N ALA A 120 -12.17 -0.04 29.63
CA ALA A 120 -13.59 0.14 29.32
C ALA A 120 -14.23 1.36 30.00
N PRO A 121 -13.99 1.67 31.28
CA PRO A 121 -14.54 2.87 31.93
C PRO A 121 -13.98 4.19 31.40
N HIS A 122 -12.84 4.15 30.70
CA HIS A 122 -12.09 5.32 30.21
C HIS A 122 -12.09 5.43 28.68
N LEU A 123 -12.69 4.48 27.96
CA LEU A 123 -12.58 4.38 26.50
C LEU A 123 -13.04 5.65 25.79
N VAL A 124 -14.18 6.22 26.19
CA VAL A 124 -14.71 7.45 25.58
C VAL A 124 -13.73 8.59 25.76
N ARG A 125 -13.25 8.81 26.99
CA ARG A 125 -12.28 9.88 27.27
C ARG A 125 -10.98 9.68 26.50
N LEU A 126 -10.47 8.45 26.43
CA LEU A 126 -9.25 8.16 25.66
C LEU A 126 -9.42 8.48 24.18
N VAL A 127 -10.55 8.10 23.58
CA VAL A 127 -10.82 8.39 22.15
C VAL A 127 -10.95 9.90 21.92
N GLU A 128 -11.61 10.63 22.83
CA GLU A 128 -11.71 12.10 22.78
C GLU A 128 -10.32 12.75 22.89
N ASP A 129 -9.50 12.31 23.84
CA ASP A 129 -8.13 12.79 24.04
C ASP A 129 -7.26 12.50 22.80
N LEU A 130 -7.36 11.30 22.22
CA LEU A 130 -6.66 10.95 20.98
C LEU A 130 -7.11 11.82 19.80
N PHE A 131 -8.41 12.06 19.64
CA PHE A 131 -8.92 12.89 18.56
C PHE A 131 -8.52 14.37 18.71
N ALA A 132 -8.43 14.87 19.95
CA ALA A 132 -7.98 16.21 20.23
C ALA A 132 -6.47 16.39 20.00
N THR A 133 -5.68 15.34 20.23
CA THR A 133 -4.21 15.40 20.20
C THR A 133 -3.60 14.93 18.87
N VAL A 134 -4.26 14.04 18.14
CA VAL A 134 -3.82 13.52 16.84
C VAL A 134 -4.61 14.21 15.72
N PRO A 135 -4.00 15.14 14.98
CA PRO A 135 -4.68 15.86 13.90
C PRO A 135 -5.20 14.89 12.83
N ALA A 136 -6.50 14.93 12.58
CA ALA A 136 -7.14 14.15 11.53
C ALA A 136 -8.07 15.03 10.68
N GLY A 137 -8.10 14.78 9.37
CA GLY A 137 -8.94 15.47 8.38
C GLY A 137 -8.14 16.19 7.28
N ALA A 138 -8.77 16.35 6.11
CA ALA A 138 -8.12 16.96 4.95
C ALA A 138 -7.75 18.43 5.22
N GLY A 139 -6.49 18.79 4.92
CA GLY A 139 -5.99 20.15 5.06
C GLY A 139 -5.68 20.59 6.49
N ARG A 140 -5.69 19.67 7.46
CA ARG A 140 -5.22 19.96 8.81
C ARG A 140 -3.71 19.74 8.92
N SER A 141 -3.06 20.62 9.67
CA SER A 141 -1.64 20.52 10.02
C SER A 141 -1.50 20.00 11.44
N GLY A 142 -0.36 19.37 11.72
CA GLY A 142 -0.01 18.93 13.05
C GLY A 142 0.81 19.93 13.84
N PRO A 143 1.18 19.55 15.07
CA PRO A 143 1.89 20.42 15.98
C PRO A 143 3.39 20.53 15.64
N TYR A 144 3.92 19.64 14.79
CA TYR A 144 5.34 19.57 14.50
C TYR A 144 5.68 20.30 13.21
N ARG A 145 6.60 21.25 13.30
CA ARG A 145 7.17 21.90 12.12
C ARG A 145 8.53 21.29 11.81
N PHE A 146 8.73 21.04 10.52
CA PHE A 146 10.00 20.60 9.98
C PHE A 146 10.41 21.64 8.94
N ASP A 147 11.63 22.15 9.05
CA ASP A 147 12.21 22.93 7.97
C ASP A 147 12.60 22.03 6.79
N ARG A 148 13.07 22.64 5.70
CA ARG A 148 13.44 21.90 4.49
C ARG A 148 14.55 20.88 4.73
N GLY A 149 15.55 21.22 5.55
CA GLY A 149 16.66 20.33 5.86
C GLY A 149 16.19 19.15 6.70
N GLU A 150 15.31 19.41 7.67
CA GLU A 150 14.75 18.37 8.53
C GLU A 150 13.82 17.42 7.78
N LEU A 151 13.05 17.92 6.80
CA LEU A 151 12.28 17.06 5.89
C LEU A 151 13.18 16.21 5.00
N HIS A 152 14.29 16.79 4.50
CA HIS A 152 15.29 16.05 3.72
C HIS A 152 15.86 14.89 4.54
N ASP A 153 16.24 15.20 5.78
CA ASP A 153 16.78 14.25 6.74
C ASP A 153 15.77 13.15 7.12
N LEU A 154 14.50 13.50 7.29
CA LEU A 154 13.41 12.56 7.51
C LEU A 154 13.17 11.64 6.31
N MET A 155 13.22 12.15 5.08
CA MET A 155 13.07 11.33 3.88
C MET A 155 14.26 10.39 3.64
N GLU A 156 15.47 10.81 4.02
CA GLU A 156 16.70 10.03 3.81
C GLU A 156 16.92 8.97 4.90
N ARG A 157 16.59 9.28 6.16
CA ARG A 157 16.86 8.40 7.32
C ARG A 157 15.60 7.78 7.94
N GLY A 158 14.42 8.16 7.48
CA GLY A 158 13.16 7.70 8.06
C GLY A 158 13.00 8.11 9.54
N PRO A 159 12.30 7.32 10.37
CA PRO A 159 12.01 7.68 11.76
C PRO A 159 13.25 7.78 12.65
N GLN A 160 14.42 7.32 12.20
CA GLN A 160 15.69 7.46 12.94
C GLN A 160 16.06 8.94 13.15
N SER A 161 15.72 9.83 12.20
CA SER A 161 15.94 11.28 12.36
C SER A 161 15.10 11.90 13.48
N LEU A 162 14.02 11.21 13.91
CA LEU A 162 13.09 11.69 14.92
C LEU A 162 13.56 11.40 16.35
N ILE A 163 14.56 10.53 16.53
CA ILE A 163 15.12 10.19 17.85
C ILE A 163 15.73 11.42 18.53
N SER A 164 16.49 12.23 17.78
CA SER A 164 17.09 13.47 18.33
C SER A 164 16.05 14.52 18.72
N ARG A 165 14.81 14.39 18.23
CA ARG A 165 13.66 15.22 18.63
C ARG A 165 12.84 14.60 19.77
N GLY A 166 13.20 13.42 20.26
CA GLY A 166 12.43 12.68 21.27
C GLY A 166 11.08 12.16 20.75
N LEU A 167 10.93 12.05 19.43
CA LEU A 167 9.68 11.62 18.76
C LEU A 167 9.72 10.15 18.31
N ALA A 168 10.84 9.47 18.54
CA ALA A 168 11.01 8.03 18.33
C ALA A 168 12.03 7.49 19.34
N THR A 169 11.93 6.19 19.63
CA THR A 169 12.89 5.42 20.40
C THR A 169 13.65 4.44 19.49
N GLU A 170 14.76 3.88 19.95
CA GLU A 170 15.46 2.81 19.21
C GLU A 170 14.57 1.57 19.01
N GLU A 171 13.74 1.23 20.00
CA GLU A 171 12.79 0.11 19.90
C GLU A 171 11.75 0.35 18.79
N ASP A 172 11.27 1.59 18.62
CA ASP A 172 10.37 1.94 17.52
C ASP A 172 11.00 1.67 16.15
N ILE A 173 12.31 1.89 16.02
CA ILE A 173 13.06 1.63 14.78
C ILE A 173 13.17 0.13 14.55
N GLU A 174 13.55 -0.64 15.56
CA GLU A 174 13.72 -2.09 15.47
C GLU A 174 12.42 -2.81 15.10
N MET A 175 11.27 -2.30 15.58
CA MET A 175 9.95 -2.88 15.35
C MET A 175 9.26 -2.38 14.08
N THR A 176 9.92 -1.54 13.28
CA THR A 176 9.37 -1.06 12.00
C THR A 176 9.95 -1.86 10.83
N GLU A 177 9.11 -2.23 9.86
CA GLU A 177 9.55 -2.85 8.61
C GLU A 177 10.70 -2.06 7.96
N ALA A 178 11.73 -2.76 7.49
CA ALA A 178 12.95 -2.16 6.95
C ALA A 178 13.60 -1.12 7.90
N ARG A 179 13.36 -1.22 9.21
CA ARG A 179 13.78 -0.24 10.22
C ARG A 179 13.26 1.18 9.94
N GLY A 180 12.15 1.28 9.21
CA GLY A 180 11.55 2.53 8.74
C GLY A 180 12.35 3.28 7.68
N CYS A 181 13.37 2.67 7.05
CA CYS A 181 14.26 3.34 6.12
C CYS A 181 14.58 2.45 4.91
N LEU A 182 14.06 2.82 3.74
CA LEU A 182 14.45 2.19 2.48
C LEU A 182 15.79 2.78 2.00
N PRO A 183 16.79 1.96 1.67
CA PRO A 183 18.10 2.46 1.25
C PRO A 183 18.03 3.16 -0.11
N GLY A 184 18.86 4.18 -0.29
CA GLY A 184 18.97 4.90 -1.58
C GLY A 184 17.87 5.94 -1.83
N ALA A 185 17.12 6.32 -0.80
CA ALA A 185 16.23 7.48 -0.88
C ALA A 185 17.04 8.75 -1.22
N ASP A 186 16.63 9.45 -2.29
CA ASP A 186 17.24 10.71 -2.75
C ASP A 186 16.17 11.80 -2.69
N PRO A 187 16.12 12.60 -1.62
CA PRO A 187 15.08 13.61 -1.49
C PRO A 187 15.23 14.75 -2.52
N GLY A 188 16.36 14.85 -3.22
CA GLY A 188 16.54 15.72 -4.38
C GLY A 188 15.68 15.32 -5.60
N ARG A 189 15.12 14.11 -5.62
CA ARG A 189 14.16 13.64 -6.64
C ARG A 189 12.71 14.03 -6.33
N VAL A 190 12.43 14.53 -5.13
CA VAL A 190 11.09 14.93 -4.73
C VAL A 190 10.81 16.35 -5.22
N SER A 191 9.74 16.52 -5.98
CA SER A 191 9.38 17.84 -6.53
C SER A 191 9.06 18.85 -5.41
N GLU A 192 9.34 20.13 -5.67
CA GLU A 192 8.96 21.23 -4.76
C GLU A 192 7.48 21.22 -4.38
N LYS A 193 6.60 20.85 -5.33
CA LYS A 193 5.16 20.75 -5.08
C LYS A 193 4.83 19.65 -4.05
N ALA A 194 5.52 18.51 -4.10
CA ALA A 194 5.33 17.43 -3.16
C ALA A 194 5.89 17.79 -1.77
N LEU A 195 7.09 18.39 -1.73
CA LEU A 195 7.70 18.89 -0.48
C LEU A 195 6.81 19.92 0.21
N ALA A 196 6.33 20.93 -0.53
CA ALA A 196 5.47 21.98 0.01
C ALA A 196 4.12 21.42 0.51
N ARG A 197 3.60 20.38 -0.16
CA ARG A 197 2.38 19.69 0.28
C ARG A 197 2.61 18.94 1.59
N GLY A 198 3.69 18.16 1.71
CA GLY A 198 4.00 17.35 2.90
C GLY A 198 4.45 18.18 4.11
N ALA A 199 5.15 19.30 3.90
CA ALA A 199 5.67 20.15 4.97
C ALA A 199 4.60 20.68 5.93
N ASN A 200 3.36 20.81 5.47
CA ASN A 200 2.22 21.30 6.27
C ASN A 200 1.35 20.18 6.84
N GLN A 201 1.81 18.93 6.82
CA GLN A 201 1.04 17.74 7.24
C GLN A 201 1.60 17.06 8.49
N CYS A 202 2.73 17.53 9.01
CA CYS A 202 3.33 17.07 10.27
C CYS A 202 2.83 17.89 11.46
#